data_AF-A0A9E3U5U4-F1
#
_entry.id   AF-A0A9E3U5U4-F1
#
_cell.length_a   1.000
_cell.length_b   1.000
_cell.length_c   1.000
_cell.angle_alpha   90.00
_cell.angle_beta   90.00
_cell.angle_gamma   90.00
#
_symmetry.space_group_name_H-M   'P 1'
#
loop_
_entity.id
_entity.type
_entity.pdbx_description
1 polymer ?
#
loop_
_entity_poly.entity_id
_entity_poly.type
_entity_poly.pdbx_seq_one_letter_code
_entity_poly.pdbx_strand_id
1 'polypeptide(L)'
;MGASTPAARRKAIVWGVIAAVAAAIALVYVDARPAPPRDARGAAAPLAEDASGAAPASRRATTPEPRAAPEAGVARRSHDEEGDDLSDDPAVRAVRAAAADESPAGTRSLLQSLDSSDPVVRLEAVDALVERRHTAAIPLLAKMSTSDPFVAPTIIEGLGRLGEQASDDRLRRVALDRLIGLLAEEKQRGAPESMGNALTVVEALGALRHEGGAPVLEPELDGSFFDLAGQTTVVQALARIARPASRGPLEALRARLLATPPSDEAMTNALVGELLSNVDVAVGALSAPR
;
A
#
# COMPACT_ATOMS: atom_id res chain seq x y z
N MET A 1 -32.28 -17.06 21.16
CA MET A 1 -31.37 -17.35 20.05
C MET A 1 -31.55 -16.25 19.00
N GLY A 2 -30.72 -15.20 19.07
CA GLY A 2 -30.82 -14.06 18.15
C GLY A 2 -30.16 -14.39 16.81
N ALA A 3 -30.91 -14.26 15.72
CA ALA A 3 -30.37 -14.45 14.37
C ALA A 3 -29.41 -13.29 14.04
N SER A 4 -28.14 -13.62 13.82
CA SER A 4 -27.12 -12.67 13.33
C SER A 4 -27.57 -12.09 11.98
N THR A 5 -27.63 -10.76 11.89
CA THR A 5 -28.05 -10.05 10.68
C THR A 5 -27.06 -10.25 9.54
N PRO A 6 -27.50 -10.25 8.27
CA PRO A 6 -26.63 -10.47 7.12
C PRO A 6 -25.47 -9.46 7.01
N ALA A 7 -25.61 -8.26 7.59
CA ALA A 7 -24.54 -7.28 7.70
C ALA A 7 -23.41 -7.73 8.66
N ALA A 8 -23.75 -8.34 9.81
CA ALA A 8 -22.78 -8.85 10.77
C ALA A 8 -21.95 -10.02 10.21
N ARG A 9 -22.56 -10.87 9.37
CA ARG A 9 -21.86 -11.97 8.69
C ARG A 9 -20.86 -11.49 7.63
N ARG A 10 -21.15 -10.38 6.93
CA ARG A 10 -20.20 -9.78 5.98
C ARG A 10 -19.00 -9.15 6.70
N LYS A 11 -19.24 -8.48 7.84
CA LYS A 11 -18.17 -7.92 8.68
C LYS A 11 -17.23 -8.99 9.22
N ALA A 12 -17.74 -10.14 9.68
CA ALA A 12 -16.91 -11.26 10.14
C ALA A 12 -16.00 -11.86 9.04
N ILE A 13 -16.45 -11.86 7.78
CA ILE A 13 -15.65 -12.37 6.66
C ILE A 13 -14.54 -11.39 6.28
N VAL A 14 -14.82 -10.08 6.22
CA VAL A 14 -13.82 -9.06 5.90
C VAL A 14 -12.72 -9.01 6.99
N TRP A 15 -13.09 -9.04 8.27
CA TRP A 15 -12.14 -9.11 9.37
C TRP A 15 -11.31 -10.40 9.38
N GLY A 16 -11.93 -11.54 9.03
CA GLY A 16 -11.22 -12.81 8.86
C GLY A 16 -10.15 -12.77 7.75
N VAL A 17 -10.44 -12.07 6.65
CA VAL A 17 -9.48 -11.91 5.54
C VAL A 17 -8.36 -10.95 5.92
N ILE A 18 -8.66 -9.81 6.57
CA ILE A 18 -7.63 -8.86 7.03
C ILE A 18 -6.71 -9.52 8.07
N ALA A 19 -7.26 -10.25 9.04
CA ALA A 19 -6.46 -10.98 10.03
C ALA A 19 -5.62 -12.09 9.38
N ALA A 20 -6.15 -12.79 8.38
CA ALA A 20 -5.41 -13.82 7.64
C ALA A 20 -4.28 -13.23 6.79
N VAL A 21 -4.50 -12.06 6.16
CA VAL A 21 -3.46 -11.34 5.40
C VAL A 21 -2.38 -10.80 6.32
N ALA A 22 -2.76 -10.21 7.47
CA ALA A 22 -1.80 -9.76 8.47
C ALA A 22 -0.97 -10.93 9.06
N ALA A 23 -1.60 -12.07 9.32
CA ALA A 23 -0.91 -13.28 9.79
C ALA A 23 0.00 -13.88 8.71
N ALA A 24 -0.41 -13.88 7.44
CA ALA A 24 0.41 -14.35 6.33
C ALA A 24 1.64 -13.45 6.11
N ILE A 25 1.47 -12.13 6.20
CA ILE A 25 2.59 -11.16 6.13
C ILE A 25 3.53 -11.36 7.32
N ALA A 26 3.01 -11.54 8.54
CA ALA A 26 3.83 -11.81 9.72
C ALA A 26 4.62 -13.13 9.60
N LEU A 27 4.01 -14.20 9.05
CA LEU A 27 4.67 -15.48 8.81
C LEU A 27 5.80 -15.38 7.78
N VAL A 28 5.63 -14.58 6.73
CA VAL A 28 6.71 -14.29 5.76
C VAL A 28 7.82 -13.45 6.41
N TYR A 29 7.50 -12.63 7.40
CA TYR A 29 8.46 -11.75 8.07
C TYR A 29 9.31 -12.45 9.15
N VAL A 30 8.83 -13.53 9.77
CA VAL A 30 9.60 -14.28 10.79
C VAL A 30 10.76 -15.08 10.17
N ASP A 31 10.68 -15.46 8.89
CA ASP A 31 11.67 -16.32 8.24
C ASP A 31 12.78 -15.55 7.50
N ALA A 32 12.66 -14.22 7.37
CA ALA A 32 13.58 -13.37 6.63
C ALA A 32 14.62 -12.65 7.51
N ARG A 33 15.24 -13.34 8.49
CA ARG A 33 16.40 -12.75 9.18
C ARG A 33 17.62 -12.75 8.25
N PRO A 34 18.18 -11.59 7.87
CA PRO A 34 19.39 -11.56 7.07
C PRO A 34 20.55 -12.17 7.88
N ALA A 35 21.27 -13.11 7.27
CA ALA A 35 22.50 -13.64 7.85
C ALA A 35 23.50 -12.50 8.08
N PRO A 36 24.27 -12.52 9.18
CA PRO A 36 25.26 -11.48 9.44
C PRO A 36 26.30 -11.44 8.32
N PRO A 37 26.78 -10.24 7.95
CA PRO A 37 27.75 -10.09 6.88
C PRO A 37 29.04 -10.85 7.23
N ARG A 38 29.48 -11.71 6.31
CA ARG A 38 30.80 -12.34 6.38
C ARG A 38 31.87 -11.26 6.20
N ASP A 39 32.76 -11.16 7.17
CA ASP A 39 33.95 -10.30 7.13
C ASP A 39 34.77 -10.56 5.85
N ALA A 40 34.72 -9.62 4.92
CA ALA A 40 35.64 -9.56 3.78
C ALA A 40 36.95 -8.88 4.22
N ARG A 41 37.78 -9.60 4.97
CA ARG A 41 39.22 -9.32 5.05
C ARG A 41 39.94 -10.18 4.02
N GLY A 42 40.55 -9.54 3.04
CA GLY A 42 41.65 -10.14 2.27
C GLY A 42 41.49 -10.05 0.75
N ALA A 43 41.86 -8.91 0.19
CA ALA A 43 42.45 -8.87 -1.15
C ALA A 43 43.42 -7.68 -1.21
N ALA A 44 44.71 -8.01 -1.19
CA ALA A 44 45.82 -7.11 -1.35
C ALA A 44 45.86 -6.54 -2.78
N ALA A 45 46.18 -5.25 -2.91
CA ALA A 45 46.64 -4.63 -4.15
C ALA A 45 48.07 -4.09 -3.93
N PRO A 46 48.98 -4.21 -4.91
CA PRO A 46 50.35 -3.78 -4.75
C PRO A 46 50.57 -2.32 -5.13
N LEU A 47 51.47 -1.73 -4.34
CA LEU A 47 52.36 -0.57 -4.50
C LEU A 47 52.51 0.07 -5.90
N ALA A 48 52.41 1.40 -5.92
CA ALA A 48 53.29 2.27 -6.68
C ALA A 48 53.59 3.56 -5.87
N GLU A 49 54.87 3.75 -5.56
CA GLU A 49 55.54 4.98 -5.11
C GLU A 49 55.44 6.05 -6.25
N ASP A 50 55.59 7.37 -6.07
CA ASP A 50 56.51 8.09 -5.20
C ASP A 50 56.20 9.61 -5.17
N ALA A 51 56.76 10.28 -4.15
CA ALA A 51 57.07 11.73 -4.00
C ALA A 51 55.94 12.75 -3.77
N SER A 52 56.10 13.83 -2.99
CA SER A 52 57.01 14.26 -1.92
C SER A 52 56.51 15.66 -1.52
N GLY A 53 56.32 15.94 -0.23
CA GLY A 53 55.93 17.28 0.24
C GLY A 53 55.72 17.35 1.75
N ALA A 54 56.69 17.95 2.45
CA ALA A 54 56.86 17.97 3.89
C ALA A 54 55.84 18.83 4.70
N ALA A 55 55.33 18.23 5.79
CA ALA A 55 55.22 18.63 7.22
C ALA A 55 55.13 20.13 7.68
N PRO A 56 54.78 20.46 8.96
CA PRO A 56 54.49 19.59 10.11
C PRO A 56 53.35 20.02 11.09
N ALA A 57 53.09 19.11 12.04
CA ALA A 57 52.89 19.34 13.49
C ALA A 57 51.48 19.53 14.11
N SER A 58 51.17 18.51 14.93
CA SER A 58 50.62 18.60 16.31
C SER A 58 49.12 18.80 16.51
N ARG A 59 48.46 17.74 17.00
CA ARG A 59 48.01 17.64 18.41
C ARG A 59 47.51 16.24 18.76
N ARG A 60 48.10 15.71 19.84
CA ARG A 60 47.61 14.57 20.64
C ARG A 60 46.42 15.01 21.48
N ALA A 61 45.39 14.17 21.57
CA ALA A 61 44.43 14.08 22.69
C ALA A 61 43.74 12.70 22.59
N THR A 62 44.27 11.67 23.28
CA THR A 62 43.71 11.10 24.51
C THR A 62 42.26 10.59 24.37
N THR A 63 42.17 9.31 24.02
CA THR A 63 41.02 8.43 24.22
C THR A 63 40.72 8.27 25.71
N PRO A 64 39.49 8.51 26.19
CA PRO A 64 39.05 8.02 27.48
C PRO A 64 38.29 6.69 27.31
N GLU A 65 38.83 5.67 27.97
CA GLU A 65 38.15 4.45 28.40
C GLU A 65 36.77 4.74 29.01
N PRO A 66 35.70 4.03 28.62
CA PRO A 66 34.50 3.94 29.44
C PRO A 66 34.65 2.80 30.46
N ARG A 67 34.64 3.22 31.73
CA ARG A 67 34.54 2.39 32.94
C ARG A 67 33.41 1.34 32.83
N ALA A 68 33.76 0.12 33.18
CA ALA A 68 32.82 -0.92 33.60
C ALA A 68 32.05 -0.48 34.86
N ALA A 69 30.73 -0.67 34.84
CA ALA A 69 29.81 -0.60 35.97
C ALA A 69 28.71 -1.65 35.76
N PRO A 70 28.06 -2.12 36.83
CA PRO A 70 27.90 -3.54 37.11
C PRO A 70 26.61 -4.17 36.58
N GLU A 71 26.67 -5.49 36.45
CA GLU A 71 25.57 -6.41 36.14
C GLU A 71 24.36 -6.17 37.06
N ALA A 72 23.33 -5.54 36.52
CA ALA A 72 21.99 -5.55 37.09
C ALA A 72 21.21 -6.69 36.42
N GLY A 73 20.84 -7.68 37.23
CA GLY A 73 20.10 -8.87 36.81
C GLY A 73 18.85 -8.51 36.01
N VAL A 74 18.85 -8.88 34.73
CA VAL A 74 17.66 -8.92 33.90
C VAL A 74 16.84 -10.12 34.35
N ALA A 75 15.94 -9.86 35.31
CA ALA A 75 14.79 -10.72 35.53
C ALA A 75 14.07 -10.87 34.19
N ARG A 76 14.10 -12.09 33.64
CA ARG A 76 13.21 -12.53 32.57
C ARG A 76 11.78 -12.31 33.05
N ARG A 77 11.19 -11.17 32.70
CA ARG A 77 9.74 -11.07 32.58
C ARG A 77 9.39 -11.82 31.31
N SER A 78 8.87 -13.02 31.50
CA SER A 78 8.01 -13.67 30.53
C SER A 78 6.99 -12.62 30.08
N HIS A 79 7.13 -12.16 28.84
CA HIS A 79 6.00 -11.60 28.12
C HIS A 79 5.07 -12.78 27.86
N ASP A 80 4.19 -13.02 28.82
CA ASP A 80 3.01 -13.82 28.59
C ASP A 80 2.17 -13.03 27.57
N GLU A 81 1.99 -13.65 26.40
CA GLU A 81 1.07 -13.22 25.35
C GLU A 81 -0.37 -13.37 25.86
N GLU A 82 -0.78 -12.45 26.75
CA GLU A 82 -2.19 -12.18 26.99
C GLU A 82 -2.70 -11.44 25.76
N GLY A 83 -3.43 -12.17 24.92
CA GLY A 83 -4.23 -11.59 23.85
C GLY A 83 -5.26 -10.64 24.44
N ASP A 84 -4.87 -9.37 24.58
CA ASP A 84 -5.78 -8.26 24.85
C ASP A 84 -6.87 -8.31 23.78
N ASP A 85 -8.09 -8.60 24.21
CA ASP A 85 -9.26 -8.50 23.35
C ASP A 85 -9.39 -7.03 22.92
N LEU A 86 -8.84 -6.69 21.76
CA LEU A 86 -8.94 -5.36 21.14
C LEU A 86 -10.40 -4.89 21.01
N SER A 87 -11.39 -5.78 21.20
CA SER A 87 -12.81 -5.42 21.32
C SER A 87 -13.13 -4.59 22.58
N ASP A 88 -12.28 -4.62 23.61
CA ASP A 88 -12.50 -3.94 24.89
C ASP A 88 -11.70 -2.65 25.09
N ASP A 89 -10.95 -2.20 24.07
CA ASP A 89 -10.35 -0.88 24.11
C ASP A 89 -11.44 0.22 24.11
N PRO A 90 -11.46 1.13 25.11
CA PRO A 90 -12.45 2.20 25.19
C PRO A 90 -12.46 3.14 23.98
N ALA A 91 -11.33 3.39 23.34
CA ALA A 91 -11.23 4.22 22.14
C ALA A 91 -11.85 3.51 20.92
N VAL A 92 -11.60 2.21 20.77
CA VAL A 92 -12.23 1.39 19.72
C VAL A 92 -13.75 1.31 19.91
N ARG A 93 -14.23 1.15 21.15
CA ARG A 93 -15.68 1.22 21.43
C ARG A 93 -16.27 2.59 21.11
N ALA A 94 -15.55 3.68 21.40
CA ALA A 94 -16.01 5.03 21.13
C ALA A 94 -16.16 5.30 19.62
N VAL A 95 -15.19 4.92 18.79
CA VAL A 95 -15.30 5.10 17.33
C VAL A 95 -16.41 4.22 16.74
N ARG A 96 -16.61 3.01 17.25
CA ARG A 96 -17.73 2.14 16.83
C ARG A 96 -19.09 2.71 17.21
N ALA A 97 -19.20 3.31 18.39
CA ALA A 97 -20.41 4.02 18.80
C ALA A 97 -20.67 5.22 17.89
N ALA A 98 -19.62 5.99 17.54
CA ALA A 98 -19.74 7.08 16.57
C ALA A 98 -20.15 6.57 15.18
N ALA A 99 -19.63 5.42 14.74
CA ALA A 99 -19.98 4.77 13.47
C ALA A 99 -21.45 4.30 13.44
N ALA A 100 -22.02 3.93 14.58
CA ALA A 100 -23.44 3.60 14.70
C ALA A 100 -24.37 4.84 14.81
N ASP A 101 -23.84 5.99 15.22
CA ASP A 101 -24.59 7.25 15.31
C ASP A 101 -24.59 8.02 13.98
N GLU A 102 -25.64 7.84 13.18
CA GLU A 102 -25.82 8.51 11.88
C GLU A 102 -26.06 10.03 11.97
N SER A 103 -26.08 10.60 13.18
CA SER A 103 -26.27 12.05 13.34
C SER A 103 -25.04 12.87 12.90
N PRO A 104 -25.21 14.20 12.70
CA PRO A 104 -24.08 15.09 12.51
C PRO A 104 -23.08 15.11 13.68
N ALA A 105 -23.47 14.66 14.88
CA ALA A 105 -22.54 14.51 16.00
C ALA A 105 -21.63 13.30 15.79
N GLY A 106 -22.20 12.12 15.49
CA GLY A 106 -21.43 10.93 15.16
C GLY A 106 -20.46 11.15 13.99
N THR A 107 -20.90 11.81 12.92
CA THR A 107 -20.00 12.14 11.79
C THR A 107 -18.85 13.05 12.21
N ARG A 108 -19.10 14.06 13.07
CA ARG A 108 -18.01 14.90 13.61
C ARG A 108 -17.03 14.10 14.47
N SER A 109 -17.52 13.17 15.28
CA SER A 109 -16.67 12.28 16.07
C SER A 109 -15.81 11.38 15.17
N LEU A 110 -16.37 10.81 14.10
CA LEU A 110 -15.59 10.02 13.12
C LEU A 110 -14.49 10.86 12.45
N LEU A 111 -14.80 12.09 12.05
CA LEU A 111 -13.80 12.99 11.48
C LEU A 111 -12.66 13.29 12.46
N GLN A 112 -12.96 13.44 13.76
CA GLN A 112 -11.93 13.61 14.81
C GLN A 112 -11.10 12.35 15.02
N SER A 113 -11.71 11.16 14.90
CA SER A 113 -11.01 9.87 15.04
C SER A 113 -9.95 9.63 13.96
N LEU A 114 -9.99 10.33 12.82
CA LEU A 114 -8.95 10.27 11.80
C LEU A 114 -7.58 10.75 12.32
N ASP A 115 -7.55 11.64 13.31
CA ASP A 115 -6.32 12.16 13.93
C ASP A 115 -5.82 11.29 15.12
N SER A 116 -6.49 10.16 15.41
CA SER A 116 -6.09 9.26 16.50
C SER A 116 -4.68 8.71 16.28
N SER A 117 -3.90 8.56 17.35
CA SER A 117 -2.62 7.85 17.30
C SER A 117 -2.81 6.34 17.14
N ASP A 118 -3.96 5.81 17.56
CA ASP A 118 -4.30 4.40 17.44
C ASP A 118 -4.72 4.07 15.99
N PRO A 119 -3.99 3.17 15.29
CA PRO A 119 -4.31 2.77 13.92
C PRO A 119 -5.71 2.13 13.80
N VAL A 120 -6.15 1.33 14.78
CA VAL A 120 -7.46 0.65 14.72
C VAL A 120 -8.58 1.70 14.73
N VAL A 121 -8.47 2.70 15.59
CA VAL A 121 -9.43 3.82 15.64
C VAL A 121 -9.48 4.60 14.34
N ARG A 122 -8.32 4.88 13.72
CA ARG A 122 -8.27 5.55 12.42
C ARG A 122 -8.95 4.72 11.33
N LEU A 123 -8.62 3.44 11.25
CA LEU A 123 -9.15 2.50 10.25
C LEU A 123 -10.68 2.41 10.32
N GLU A 124 -11.22 2.17 11.51
CA GLU A 124 -12.68 2.11 11.75
C GLU A 124 -13.36 3.44 11.39
N ALA A 125 -12.70 4.58 11.62
CA ALA A 125 -13.22 5.88 11.23
C ALA A 125 -13.26 6.06 9.71
N VAL A 126 -12.20 5.66 8.99
CA VAL A 126 -12.18 5.70 7.52
C VAL A 126 -13.31 4.85 6.94
N ASP A 127 -13.44 3.60 7.40
CA ASP A 127 -14.46 2.68 6.90
C ASP A 127 -15.88 3.22 7.14
N ALA A 128 -16.16 3.72 8.35
CA ALA A 128 -17.45 4.31 8.66
C ALA A 128 -17.77 5.54 7.78
N LEU A 129 -16.78 6.39 7.49
CA LEU A 129 -16.96 7.54 6.61
C LEU A 129 -17.22 7.12 5.15
N VAL A 130 -16.57 6.06 4.68
CA VAL A 130 -16.82 5.46 3.35
C VAL A 130 -18.22 4.85 3.28
N GLU A 131 -18.66 4.11 4.30
CA GLU A 131 -20.01 3.54 4.40
C GLU A 131 -21.09 4.65 4.34
N ARG A 132 -20.84 5.77 5.03
CA ARG A 132 -21.71 6.96 5.02
C ARG A 132 -21.63 7.79 3.75
N ARG A 133 -20.68 7.50 2.86
CA ARG A 133 -20.37 8.31 1.67
C ARG A 133 -20.04 9.76 2.01
N HIS A 134 -19.33 9.98 3.11
CA HIS A 134 -18.98 11.32 3.58
C HIS A 134 -17.79 11.89 2.81
N THR A 135 -18.03 12.32 1.57
CA THR A 135 -17.00 12.76 0.61
C THR A 135 -16.20 13.98 1.10
N ALA A 136 -16.73 14.77 2.04
CA ALA A 136 -15.99 15.85 2.68
C ALA A 136 -14.79 15.36 3.53
N ALA A 137 -14.66 14.05 3.79
CA ALA A 137 -13.48 13.46 4.42
C ALA A 137 -12.26 13.36 3.47
N ILE A 138 -12.45 13.46 2.14
CA ILE A 138 -11.37 13.30 1.14
C ILE A 138 -10.16 14.20 1.44
N PRO A 139 -10.31 15.52 1.72
CA PRO A 139 -9.16 16.38 2.00
C PRO A 139 -8.42 16.05 3.31
N LEU A 140 -9.08 15.36 4.25
CA LEU A 140 -8.45 14.90 5.49
C LEU A 140 -7.65 13.62 5.23
N LEU A 141 -8.28 12.63 4.59
CA LEU A 141 -7.63 11.40 4.13
C LEU A 141 -6.39 11.69 3.27
N ALA A 142 -6.49 12.71 2.40
CA ALA A 142 -5.40 13.09 1.51
C ALA A 142 -4.14 13.60 2.24
N LYS A 143 -4.27 14.02 3.50
CA LYS A 143 -3.16 14.51 4.34
C LYS A 143 -2.60 13.44 5.28
N MET A 144 -3.27 12.29 5.39
CA MET A 144 -2.83 11.24 6.30
C MET A 144 -1.56 10.57 5.79
N SER A 145 -0.70 10.18 6.73
CA SER A 145 0.48 9.39 6.43
C SER A 145 0.09 7.96 6.06
N THR A 146 0.72 7.45 5.00
CA THR A 146 0.62 6.06 4.53
C THR A 146 1.95 5.31 4.74
N SER A 147 2.79 5.80 5.66
CA SER A 147 4.05 5.13 6.02
C SER A 147 3.83 3.83 6.79
N ASP A 148 2.67 3.67 7.42
CA ASP A 148 2.30 2.46 8.14
C ASP A 148 1.66 1.46 7.14
N PRO A 149 2.30 0.29 6.90
CA PRO A 149 1.82 -0.69 5.94
C PRO A 149 0.45 -1.27 6.28
N PHE A 150 0.04 -1.24 7.55
CA PHE A 150 -1.28 -1.72 7.97
C PHE A 150 -2.40 -0.70 7.72
N VAL A 151 -2.04 0.59 7.67
CA VAL A 151 -3.01 1.69 7.56
C VAL A 151 -3.12 2.20 6.13
N ALA A 152 -2.04 2.12 5.37
CA ALA A 152 -1.97 2.63 4.00
C ALA A 152 -3.08 2.07 3.10
N PRO A 153 -3.35 0.74 3.03
CA PRO A 153 -4.36 0.20 2.12
C PRO A 153 -5.75 0.79 2.36
N THR A 154 -6.17 0.94 3.61
CA THR A 154 -7.50 1.48 3.95
C THR A 154 -7.61 2.97 3.63
N ILE A 155 -6.56 3.77 3.82
CA ILE A 155 -6.55 5.17 3.39
C ILE A 155 -6.66 5.26 1.86
N ILE A 156 -5.89 4.44 1.14
CA ILE A 156 -5.89 4.40 -0.33
C ILE A 156 -7.28 3.98 -0.86
N GLU A 157 -7.85 2.90 -0.32
CA GLU A 157 -9.19 2.44 -0.69
C GLU A 157 -10.24 3.50 -0.36
N GLY A 158 -10.15 4.11 0.83
CA GLY A 158 -11.06 5.17 1.27
C GLY A 158 -11.05 6.37 0.32
N LEU A 159 -9.87 6.81 -0.14
CA LEU A 159 -9.74 7.86 -1.16
C LEU A 159 -10.38 7.46 -2.49
N GLY A 160 -10.14 6.24 -2.98
CA GLY A 160 -10.72 5.74 -4.23
C GLY A 160 -12.25 5.69 -4.17
N ARG A 161 -12.80 5.12 -3.09
CA ARG A 161 -14.25 4.92 -2.92
C ARG A 161 -15.00 6.21 -2.65
N LEU A 162 -14.51 7.07 -1.76
CA LEU A 162 -15.13 8.39 -1.55
C LEU A 162 -14.99 9.25 -2.80
N GLY A 163 -13.86 9.16 -3.52
CA GLY A 163 -13.67 9.84 -4.79
C GLY A 163 -14.66 9.38 -5.86
N GLU A 164 -14.94 8.08 -5.99
CA GLU A 164 -16.00 7.56 -6.88
C GLU A 164 -17.38 8.11 -6.50
N GLN A 165 -17.66 8.23 -5.19
CA GLN A 165 -18.94 8.72 -4.67
C GLN A 165 -19.10 10.24 -4.75
N ALA A 166 -18.01 10.99 -4.95
CA ALA A 166 -18.03 12.44 -4.97
C ALA A 166 -18.62 12.98 -6.28
N SER A 167 -19.64 13.83 -6.17
CA SER A 167 -20.15 14.61 -7.30
C SER A 167 -19.38 15.91 -7.52
N ASP A 168 -18.55 16.34 -6.56
CA ASP A 168 -17.71 17.53 -6.68
C ASP A 168 -16.35 17.18 -7.33
N ASP A 169 -16.15 17.66 -8.56
CA ASP A 169 -14.90 17.48 -9.31
C ASP A 169 -13.67 18.04 -8.60
N ARG A 170 -13.80 18.99 -7.68
CA ARG A 170 -12.68 19.47 -6.86
C ARG A 170 -12.24 18.39 -5.88
N LEU A 171 -13.18 17.72 -5.21
CA LEU A 171 -12.87 16.62 -4.30
C LEU A 171 -12.29 15.41 -5.05
N ARG A 172 -12.85 15.09 -6.23
CA ARG A 172 -12.31 14.04 -7.09
C ARG A 172 -10.87 14.32 -7.51
N ARG A 173 -10.53 15.57 -7.83
CA ARG A 173 -9.16 15.98 -8.14
C ARG A 173 -8.23 15.87 -6.92
N VAL A 174 -8.68 16.24 -5.73
CA VAL A 174 -7.88 16.04 -4.51
C VAL A 174 -7.56 14.56 -4.29
N ALA A 175 -8.54 13.67 -4.46
CA ALA A 175 -8.31 12.23 -4.38
C ALA A 175 -7.34 11.74 -5.47
N LEU A 176 -7.53 12.19 -6.72
CA LEU A 176 -6.65 11.87 -7.84
C LEU A 176 -5.19 12.26 -7.56
N ASP A 177 -4.96 13.53 -7.22
CA ASP A 177 -3.61 14.07 -7.01
C ASP A 177 -2.90 13.31 -5.89
N ARG A 178 -3.61 12.98 -4.81
CA ARG A 178 -3.05 12.18 -3.73
C ARG A 178 -2.73 10.75 -4.17
N LEU A 179 -3.64 10.07 -4.86
CA LEU A 179 -3.41 8.70 -5.34
C LEU A 179 -2.24 8.63 -6.33
N ILE A 180 -2.10 9.60 -7.23
CA ILE A 180 -0.92 9.71 -8.12
C ILE A 180 0.36 9.84 -7.31
N GLY A 181 0.37 10.72 -6.30
CA GLY A 181 1.51 10.89 -5.39
C GLY A 181 1.87 9.59 -4.66
N LEU A 182 0.86 8.90 -4.12
CA LEU A 182 1.04 7.62 -3.43
C LEU A 182 1.62 6.54 -4.34
N LEU A 183 1.18 6.43 -5.59
CA LEU A 183 1.76 5.48 -6.54
C LEU A 183 3.25 5.75 -6.75
N ALA A 184 3.62 7.03 -6.93
CA ALA A 184 5.02 7.41 -7.09
C ALA A 184 5.85 7.11 -5.83
N GLU A 185 5.31 7.38 -4.64
CA GLU A 185 5.94 7.07 -3.35
C GLU A 185 6.18 5.57 -3.17
N GLU A 186 5.18 4.72 -3.43
CA GLU A 186 5.33 3.26 -3.31
C GLU A 186 6.36 2.70 -4.28
N LYS A 187 6.36 3.18 -5.53
CA LYS A 187 7.35 2.78 -6.54
C LYS A 187 8.78 3.13 -6.14
N GLN A 188 8.96 4.26 -5.44
CA GLN A 188 10.28 4.70 -4.98
C GLN A 188 10.74 4.00 -3.70
N ARG A 189 9.81 3.63 -2.82
CA ARG A 189 10.14 3.06 -1.50
C ARG A 189 10.78 1.68 -1.63
N GLY A 190 10.28 0.85 -2.54
CA GLY A 190 10.83 -0.50 -2.79
C GLY A 190 10.76 -1.43 -1.57
N ALA A 191 9.89 -1.14 -0.60
CA ALA A 191 9.67 -2.01 0.55
C ALA A 191 8.86 -3.25 0.12
N PRO A 192 8.95 -4.38 0.84
CA PRO A 192 8.22 -5.60 0.49
C PRO A 192 6.70 -5.39 0.29
N GLU A 193 6.09 -4.55 1.12
CA GLU A 193 4.67 -4.17 1.06
C GLU A 193 4.33 -3.22 -0.09
N SER A 194 5.32 -2.54 -0.67
CA SER A 194 5.07 -1.44 -1.62
C SER A 194 4.41 -1.92 -2.89
N MET A 195 4.64 -3.18 -3.29
CA MET A 195 3.94 -3.77 -4.43
C MET A 195 2.44 -3.88 -4.17
N GLY A 196 2.07 -4.39 -2.98
CA GLY A 196 0.66 -4.53 -2.58
C GLY A 196 -0.03 -3.18 -2.51
N ASN A 197 0.60 -2.20 -1.85
CA ASN A 197 0.07 -0.84 -1.76
C ASN A 197 -0.07 -0.18 -3.13
N ALA A 198 0.93 -0.33 -4.02
CA ALA A 198 0.86 0.21 -5.37
C ALA A 198 -0.31 -0.39 -6.17
N LEU A 199 -0.58 -1.69 -6.05
CA LEU A 199 -1.75 -2.30 -6.66
C LEU A 199 -3.06 -1.73 -6.10
N THR A 200 -3.16 -1.53 -4.79
CA THR A 200 -4.32 -0.85 -4.17
C THR A 200 -4.50 0.57 -4.72
N VAL A 201 -3.40 1.29 -4.97
CA VAL A 201 -3.47 2.63 -5.60
C VAL A 201 -3.97 2.55 -7.04
N VAL A 202 -3.51 1.58 -7.84
CA VAL A 202 -3.99 1.35 -9.20
C VAL A 202 -5.50 1.07 -9.20
N GLU A 203 -5.96 0.21 -8.29
CA GLU A 203 -7.39 -0.09 -8.14
C GLU A 203 -8.20 1.14 -7.76
N ALA A 204 -7.71 1.95 -6.81
CA ALA A 204 -8.35 3.19 -6.38
C ALA A 204 -8.41 4.24 -7.50
N LEU A 205 -7.35 4.38 -8.31
CA LEU A 205 -7.34 5.23 -9.51
C LEU A 205 -8.39 4.77 -10.54
N GLY A 206 -8.52 3.45 -10.74
CA GLY A 206 -9.56 2.86 -11.58
C GLY A 206 -10.98 3.11 -11.06
N ALA A 207 -11.20 2.95 -9.75
CA ALA A 207 -12.48 3.18 -9.09
C ALA A 207 -12.93 4.64 -9.17
N LEU A 208 -11.98 5.59 -9.12
CA LEU A 208 -12.25 7.01 -9.24
C LEU A 208 -12.85 7.39 -10.62
N ARG A 209 -12.60 6.60 -11.67
CA ARG A 209 -13.05 6.83 -13.06
C ARG A 209 -12.78 8.25 -13.55
N HIS A 210 -11.64 8.81 -13.15
CA HIS A 210 -11.23 10.15 -13.56
C HIS A 210 -10.14 10.02 -14.64
N GLU A 211 -10.32 10.72 -15.76
CA GLU A 211 -9.46 10.57 -16.95
C GLU A 211 -7.98 10.86 -16.67
N GLY A 212 -7.70 11.77 -15.74
CA GLY A 212 -6.33 12.09 -15.30
C GLY A 212 -5.57 10.94 -14.63
N GLY A 213 -6.24 9.84 -14.25
CA GLY A 213 -5.58 8.63 -13.74
C GLY A 213 -4.94 7.79 -14.84
N ALA A 214 -5.45 7.82 -16.07
CA ALA A 214 -4.92 6.97 -17.14
C ALA A 214 -3.47 7.29 -17.54
N PRO A 215 -3.04 8.56 -17.70
CA PRO A 215 -1.67 8.90 -18.06
C PRO A 215 -0.59 8.34 -17.12
N VAL A 216 -0.91 8.11 -15.84
CA VAL A 216 0.04 7.52 -14.88
C VAL A 216 0.03 5.99 -14.87
N LEU A 217 -1.05 5.37 -15.39
CA LEU A 217 -1.20 3.92 -15.48
C LEU A 217 -0.72 3.36 -16.82
N GLU A 218 -0.82 4.15 -17.90
CA GLU A 218 -0.40 3.74 -19.25
C GLU A 218 1.07 3.27 -19.31
N PRO A 219 2.06 3.96 -18.71
CA PRO A 219 3.45 3.49 -18.68
C PRO A 219 3.65 2.18 -17.91
N GLU A 220 2.74 1.86 -16.97
CA GLU A 220 2.84 0.66 -16.13
C GLU A 220 2.50 -0.63 -16.89
N LEU A 221 1.90 -0.53 -18.07
CA LEU A 221 1.71 -1.67 -18.98
C LEU A 221 3.04 -2.14 -19.57
N ASP A 222 3.98 -1.23 -19.79
CA ASP A 222 5.32 -1.51 -20.35
C ASP A 222 6.38 -1.66 -19.25
N GLY A 223 6.12 -1.11 -18.07
CA GLY A 223 7.05 -1.09 -16.95
C GLY A 223 7.34 -2.48 -16.36
N SER A 224 8.54 -2.62 -15.80
CA SER A 224 8.95 -3.80 -15.02
C SER A 224 8.45 -3.79 -13.58
N PHE A 225 7.70 -2.75 -13.19
CA PHE A 225 7.24 -2.62 -11.81
C PHE A 225 6.18 -3.67 -11.49
N PHE A 226 5.17 -3.83 -12.35
CA PHE A 226 4.15 -4.85 -12.17
C PHE A 226 4.46 -6.11 -12.98
N ASP A 227 4.27 -7.27 -12.36
CA ASP A 227 4.27 -8.56 -13.04
C ASP A 227 3.00 -8.75 -13.89
N LEU A 228 2.83 -9.93 -14.50
CA LEU A 228 1.67 -10.23 -15.35
C LEU A 228 0.34 -10.08 -14.58
N ALA A 229 0.32 -10.44 -13.30
CA ALA A 229 -0.87 -10.30 -12.46
C ALA A 229 -1.17 -8.81 -12.20
N GLY A 230 -0.17 -8.03 -11.82
CA GLY A 230 -0.33 -6.59 -11.60
C GLY A 230 -0.70 -5.83 -12.87
N GLN A 231 -0.15 -6.21 -14.03
CA GLN A 231 -0.55 -5.66 -15.34
C GLN A 231 -2.04 -5.92 -15.62
N THR A 232 -2.61 -7.04 -15.15
CA THR A 232 -4.05 -7.30 -15.26
C THR A 232 -4.86 -6.26 -14.49
N THR A 233 -4.43 -5.90 -13.27
CA THR A 233 -5.04 -4.83 -12.47
C THR A 233 -4.94 -3.46 -13.16
N VAL A 234 -3.79 -3.14 -13.77
CA VAL A 234 -3.61 -1.90 -14.55
C VAL A 234 -4.57 -1.85 -15.74
N VAL A 235 -4.69 -2.94 -16.51
CA VAL A 235 -5.62 -3.04 -17.65
C VAL A 235 -7.07 -2.84 -17.19
N GLN A 236 -7.48 -3.48 -16.10
CA GLN A 236 -8.83 -3.32 -15.55
C GLN A 236 -9.10 -1.89 -15.07
N ALA A 237 -8.12 -1.25 -14.43
CA ALA A 237 -8.23 0.14 -14.01
C ALA A 237 -8.39 1.09 -15.22
N LEU A 238 -7.57 0.93 -16.27
CA LEU A 238 -7.68 1.69 -17.51
C LEU A 238 -9.04 1.48 -18.21
N ALA A 239 -9.55 0.24 -18.22
CA ALA A 239 -10.88 -0.07 -18.75
C ALA A 239 -12.00 0.67 -17.99
N ARG A 240 -11.90 0.76 -16.65
CA ARG A 240 -12.87 1.51 -15.83
C ARG A 240 -12.79 3.02 -16.05
N ILE A 241 -11.59 3.57 -16.23
CA ILE A 241 -11.37 4.99 -16.57
C ILE A 241 -11.94 5.29 -17.96
N ALA A 242 -11.91 4.32 -18.86
CA ALA A 242 -12.51 4.37 -20.19
C ALA A 242 -12.01 5.54 -21.07
N ARG A 243 -10.76 5.98 -20.90
CA ARG A 243 -10.16 7.06 -21.71
C ARG A 243 -9.81 6.53 -23.11
N PRO A 244 -10.35 7.08 -24.21
CA PRO A 244 -10.06 6.58 -25.57
C PRO A 244 -8.58 6.57 -25.94
N ALA A 245 -7.80 7.53 -25.42
CA ALA A 245 -6.36 7.62 -25.67
C ALA A 245 -5.56 6.43 -25.10
N SER A 246 -6.10 5.69 -24.12
CA SER A 246 -5.44 4.52 -23.54
C SER A 246 -5.47 3.29 -24.46
N ARG A 247 -6.16 3.37 -25.61
CA ARG A 247 -6.23 2.29 -26.60
C ARG A 247 -4.86 1.93 -27.17
N GLY A 248 -4.03 2.92 -27.53
CA GLY A 248 -2.71 2.69 -28.12
C GLY A 248 -1.80 1.85 -27.21
N PRO A 249 -1.60 2.25 -25.93
CA PRO A 249 -0.85 1.45 -24.95
C PRO A 249 -1.40 0.02 -24.75
N LEU A 250 -2.72 -0.15 -24.73
CA LEU A 250 -3.34 -1.49 -24.61
C LEU A 250 -3.09 -2.36 -25.84
N GLU A 251 -3.19 -1.81 -27.06
CA GLU A 251 -2.87 -2.52 -28.30
C GLU A 251 -1.37 -2.88 -28.37
N ALA A 252 -0.48 -2.04 -27.84
CA ALA A 252 0.93 -2.33 -27.73
C ALA A 252 1.21 -3.49 -26.76
N LEU A 253 0.58 -3.50 -25.58
CA LEU A 253 0.66 -4.64 -24.64
C LEU A 253 0.15 -5.92 -25.30
N ARG A 254 -1.00 -5.87 -25.97
CA ARG A 254 -1.58 -7.00 -26.71
C ARG A 254 -0.59 -7.59 -27.72
N ALA A 255 0.02 -6.73 -28.55
CA ALA A 255 0.97 -7.16 -29.56
C ALA A 255 2.20 -7.84 -28.94
N ARG A 256 2.70 -7.33 -27.81
CA ARG A 256 3.81 -7.95 -27.06
C ARG A 256 3.42 -9.33 -26.53
N LEU A 257 2.26 -9.47 -25.89
CA LEU A 257 1.80 -10.74 -25.33
C LEU A 257 1.61 -11.82 -26.41
N LEU A 258 1.13 -11.44 -27.61
CA LEU A 258 1.03 -12.36 -28.75
C LEU A 258 2.39 -12.75 -29.35
N ALA A 259 3.40 -11.89 -29.22
CA ALA A 259 4.76 -12.17 -29.67
C ALA A 259 5.56 -13.00 -28.66
N THR A 260 5.10 -13.09 -27.40
CA THR A 260 5.75 -13.90 -26.36
C THR A 260 5.62 -15.39 -26.71
N PRO A 261 6.72 -16.13 -26.87
CA PRO A 261 6.64 -17.57 -27.08
C PRO A 261 6.04 -18.26 -25.84
N PRO A 262 5.35 -19.40 -26.00
CA PRO A 262 4.83 -20.14 -24.87
C PRO A 262 5.97 -20.55 -23.94
N SER A 263 5.77 -20.36 -22.63
CA SER A 263 6.64 -20.85 -21.58
C SER A 263 6.43 -22.35 -21.37
N ASP A 264 7.43 -23.05 -20.85
CA ASP A 264 7.25 -24.44 -20.37
C ASP A 264 6.35 -24.50 -19.12
N GLU A 265 6.20 -23.37 -18.43
CA GLU A 265 5.34 -23.23 -17.26
C GLU A 265 3.88 -22.99 -17.67
N ALA A 266 3.03 -24.00 -17.46
CA ALA A 266 1.59 -23.91 -17.76
C ALA A 266 0.90 -22.73 -17.05
N MET A 267 1.33 -22.40 -15.83
CA MET A 267 0.79 -21.26 -15.07
C MET A 267 1.08 -19.93 -15.78
N THR A 268 2.30 -19.72 -16.25
CA THR A 268 2.71 -18.51 -16.96
C THR A 268 1.92 -18.34 -18.26
N ASN A 269 1.70 -19.42 -19.02
CA ASN A 269 0.86 -19.38 -20.22
C ASN A 269 -0.61 -19.05 -19.90
N ALA A 270 -1.13 -19.58 -18.79
CA ALA A 270 -2.50 -19.27 -18.36
C ALA A 270 -2.66 -17.79 -17.99
N LEU A 271 -1.72 -17.21 -17.26
CA LEU A 271 -1.70 -15.79 -16.92
C LEU A 271 -1.59 -14.89 -18.15
N VAL A 272 -0.74 -15.24 -19.12
CA VAL A 272 -0.65 -14.51 -20.41
C VAL A 272 -1.98 -14.56 -21.16
N GLY A 273 -2.65 -15.72 -21.20
CA GLY A 273 -3.96 -15.89 -21.82
C GLY A 273 -5.06 -15.06 -21.14
N GLU A 274 -5.08 -15.04 -19.80
CA GLU A 274 -6.01 -14.22 -19.03
C GLU A 274 -5.77 -12.72 -19.26
N LEU A 275 -4.51 -12.27 -19.23
CA LEU A 275 -4.16 -10.87 -19.49
C LEU A 275 -4.55 -10.45 -20.91
N LEU A 276 -4.28 -11.30 -21.92
CA LEU A 276 -4.72 -11.06 -23.30
C LEU A 276 -6.24 -10.89 -23.40
N SER A 277 -7.01 -11.74 -22.73
CA SER A 277 -8.47 -11.65 -22.68
C SER A 277 -8.94 -10.32 -22.05
N ASN A 278 -8.33 -9.91 -20.94
CA ASN A 278 -8.64 -8.63 -20.30
C ASN A 278 -8.31 -7.43 -21.22
N VAL A 279 -7.19 -7.49 -21.96
CA VAL A 279 -6.81 -6.45 -22.92
C VAL A 279 -7.81 -6.37 -24.08
N ASP A 280 -8.24 -7.51 -24.64
CA ASP A 280 -9.24 -7.55 -25.71
C ASP A 280 -10.57 -6.93 -25.26
N VAL A 281 -11.03 -7.24 -24.05
CA VAL A 281 -12.23 -6.63 -23.46
C VAL A 281 -12.06 -5.11 -23.31
N ALA A 282 -10.91 -4.65 -22.79
CA ALA A 282 -10.63 -3.25 -22.59
C ALA A 282 -10.58 -2.46 -23.92
N VAL A 283 -9.89 -2.99 -24.93
CA VAL A 283 -9.80 -2.37 -26.28
C VAL A 283 -11.17 -2.33 -26.95
N GLY A 284 -11.96 -3.40 -26.82
CA GLY A 284 -13.34 -3.45 -27.32
C GLY A 284 -14.22 -2.36 -26.70
N ALA A 285 -14.18 -2.23 -25.37
CA ALA A 285 -14.94 -1.21 -24.64
C ALA A 285 -14.55 0.23 -25.05
N LEU A 286 -13.27 0.49 -25.32
CA LEU A 286 -12.78 1.81 -25.77
C LEU A 286 -13.10 2.11 -27.24
N SER A 287 -13.46 1.10 -28.02
CA SER A 287 -13.77 1.22 -29.45
C SER A 287 -15.25 1.42 -29.75
N ALA A 288 -16.13 1.17 -28.76
CA ALA A 288 -17.56 1.33 -28.93
C ALA A 288 -17.94 2.82 -29.13
N PRO A 289 -18.80 3.15 -30.10
CA PRO A 289 -19.35 4.50 -30.21
C PRO A 289 -20.13 4.83 -28.92
N ARG A 290 -19.82 5.98 -28.32
CA ARG A 290 -20.52 6.49 -27.13
C ARG A 290 -21.85 7.15 -27.48
#